data_AF-A0A6I3L0C2-F1
#
_entry.id   AF-A0A6I3L0C2-F1
#
_cell.length_a   1.000
_cell.length_b   1.000
_cell.length_c   1.000
_cell.angle_alpha   90.00
_cell.angle_beta   90.00
_cell.angle_gamma   90.00
#
_symmetry.space_group_name_H-M   'P 1'
#
loop_
_entity.id
_entity.type
_entity.pdbx_description
1 polymer ?
#
loop_
_entity_poly.entity_id
_entity_poly.type
_entity_poly.pdbx_seq_one_letter_code
_entity_poly.pdbx_strand_id
1 'polypeptide(L)'
;MTGRILMKVLTAAATGILVATSMGVAAADVDGPDVASWQHPGGGGINWFAVRAAGYEFSMLKATEGLNYVNPFFVQDSLAMRVAGVARGTYHFARPNLPPELQAAFYSAVAMGQNGPLDLPPVLDLEDSGGLPPAALIDWTHRYLTTVRAMTGRMPIIYTYPRFWQTAMADTNQFTDYPLWIADYRGNDQPEVPGGWPSWTFWQTTSSGRIPGIGGAVDLNVYSGAQGDFARLANMPFSGSGGSS
;
A
#
# COMPACT_ATOMS: atom_id res chain seq x y z
N MET A 1 2.98 -3.22 -86.82
CA MET A 1 4.01 -4.00 -86.11
C MET A 1 4.52 -3.07 -85.02
N THR A 2 4.46 -3.33 -83.71
CA THR A 2 4.58 -4.61 -83.01
C THR A 2 4.16 -4.37 -81.54
N GLY A 3 3.42 -5.33 -80.95
CA GLY A 3 3.49 -5.74 -79.54
C GLY A 3 3.11 -4.76 -78.41
N ARG A 4 1.91 -4.92 -77.85
CA ARG A 4 1.60 -4.59 -76.44
C ARG A 4 2.28 -5.61 -75.51
N ILE A 5 3.20 -5.16 -74.66
CA ILE A 5 3.70 -5.95 -73.51
C ILE A 5 2.92 -5.52 -72.27
N LEU A 6 2.08 -6.42 -71.77
CA LEU A 6 1.32 -6.28 -70.54
C LEU A 6 2.24 -6.64 -69.37
N MET A 7 2.75 -5.64 -68.65
CA MET A 7 3.56 -5.84 -67.46
C MET A 7 2.63 -6.07 -66.26
N LYS A 8 2.46 -7.34 -65.86
CA LYS A 8 1.74 -7.70 -64.63
C LYS A 8 2.61 -7.31 -63.43
N VAL A 9 2.19 -6.30 -62.68
CA VAL A 9 2.75 -6.00 -61.36
C VAL A 9 2.13 -6.99 -60.37
N LEU A 10 2.94 -7.93 -59.86
CA LEU A 10 2.57 -8.71 -58.67
C LEU A 10 2.82 -7.84 -57.44
N THR A 11 1.75 -7.40 -56.79
CA THR A 11 1.82 -6.81 -55.45
C THR A 11 1.91 -7.95 -54.44
N ALA A 12 3.11 -8.22 -53.90
CA ALA A 12 3.27 -9.10 -52.75
C ALA A 12 2.84 -8.34 -51.49
N ALA A 13 1.65 -8.64 -50.96
CA ALA A 13 1.24 -8.17 -49.64
C ALA A 13 2.00 -8.99 -48.58
N ALA A 14 3.03 -8.40 -47.98
CA ALA A 14 3.68 -8.95 -46.81
C ALA A 14 2.81 -8.67 -45.58
N THR A 15 1.98 -9.63 -45.17
CA THR A 15 1.23 -9.56 -43.92
C THR A 15 2.21 -9.80 -42.77
N GLY A 16 2.74 -8.71 -42.19
CA GLY A 16 3.52 -8.78 -40.96
C GLY A 16 2.61 -9.17 -39.80
N ILE A 17 2.74 -10.39 -39.30
CA ILE A 17 2.12 -10.80 -38.04
C ILE A 17 2.94 -10.15 -36.92
N LEU A 18 2.37 -9.12 -36.29
CA LEU A 18 2.89 -8.59 -35.03
C LEU A 18 2.55 -9.61 -33.93
N VAL A 19 3.50 -10.48 -33.60
CA VAL A 19 3.40 -11.28 -32.38
C VAL A 19 3.82 -10.37 -31.22
N ALA A 20 2.84 -9.80 -30.52
CA ALA A 20 3.08 -9.12 -29.25
C ALA A 20 3.32 -10.18 -28.16
N THR A 21 4.57 -10.59 -27.95
CA THR A 21 4.96 -11.31 -26.73
C THR A 21 5.29 -10.30 -25.64
N SER A 22 4.29 -9.88 -24.86
CA SER A 22 4.58 -9.36 -23.53
C SER A 22 4.85 -10.55 -22.60
N MET A 23 6.05 -11.10 -22.67
CA MET A 23 6.57 -11.89 -21.55
C MET A 23 6.97 -10.91 -20.46
N GLY A 24 5.98 -10.41 -19.74
CA GLY A 24 6.22 -9.86 -18.42
C GLY A 24 6.73 -11.02 -17.59
N VAL A 25 8.03 -11.01 -17.28
CA VAL A 25 8.53 -11.74 -16.11
C VAL A 25 7.62 -11.29 -14.98
N ALA A 26 6.86 -12.20 -14.39
CA ALA A 26 6.13 -11.90 -13.16
C ALA A 26 7.19 -11.38 -12.18
N ALA A 27 7.21 -10.07 -11.97
CA ALA A 27 8.00 -9.50 -10.89
C ALA A 27 7.56 -10.25 -9.63
N ALA A 28 8.52 -10.67 -8.80
CA ALA A 28 8.18 -11.21 -7.50
C ALA A 28 7.23 -10.22 -6.81
N ASP A 29 6.17 -10.72 -6.17
CA ASP A 29 5.24 -9.85 -5.46
C ASP A 29 6.04 -9.03 -4.43
N VAL A 30 5.84 -7.71 -4.46
CA VAL A 30 6.52 -6.82 -3.54
C VAL A 30 5.87 -7.01 -2.18
N ASP A 31 6.66 -7.49 -1.21
CA ASP A 31 6.17 -7.90 0.10
C ASP A 31 6.78 -7.08 1.24
N GLY A 32 6.08 -7.03 2.37
CA GLY A 32 6.51 -6.28 3.54
C GLY A 32 5.74 -6.60 4.81
N PRO A 33 6.40 -6.58 6.00
CA PRO A 33 5.67 -6.66 7.24
C PRO A 33 4.95 -5.35 7.57
N ASP A 34 3.96 -5.39 8.43
CA ASP A 34 3.57 -4.21 9.21
C ASP A 34 3.86 -4.43 10.69
N VAL A 35 4.23 -3.35 11.37
CA VAL A 35 4.81 -3.43 12.72
C VAL A 35 4.31 -2.30 13.61
N ALA A 36 4.23 -2.60 14.90
CA ALA A 36 3.96 -1.67 15.97
C ALA A 36 4.90 -1.97 17.15
N SER A 37 4.65 -1.36 18.31
CA SER A 37 5.40 -1.68 19.54
C SER A 37 5.33 -3.17 19.93
N TRP A 38 4.37 -3.95 19.40
CA TRP A 38 4.23 -5.39 19.63
C TRP A 38 5.41 -6.21 19.08
N GLN A 39 6.08 -5.73 18.03
CA GLN A 39 7.25 -6.40 17.45
C GLN A 39 8.55 -6.11 18.21
N HIS A 40 8.48 -5.45 19.36
CA HIS A 40 9.61 -5.12 20.25
C HIS A 40 9.47 -5.78 21.64
N PRO A 41 9.34 -7.12 21.72
CA PRO A 41 9.25 -7.78 23.02
C PRO A 41 10.49 -7.46 23.87
N GLY A 42 10.26 -7.01 25.11
CA GLY A 42 11.34 -6.56 26.00
C GLY A 42 12.09 -5.30 25.55
N GLY A 43 11.55 -4.56 24.58
CA GLY A 43 12.22 -3.39 23.99
C GLY A 43 13.32 -3.73 22.98
N GLY A 44 13.41 -4.99 22.53
CA GLY A 44 14.36 -5.40 21.50
C GLY A 44 14.12 -4.66 20.18
N GLY A 45 15.19 -4.38 19.42
CA GLY A 45 15.10 -3.74 18.11
C GLY A 45 14.76 -4.73 16.98
N ILE A 46 14.21 -4.22 15.89
CA ILE A 46 14.06 -4.95 14.63
C ILE A 46 15.35 -4.80 13.80
N ASN A 47 15.86 -5.91 13.26
CA ASN A 47 16.98 -5.87 12.33
C ASN A 47 16.49 -5.63 10.89
N TRP A 48 16.31 -4.36 10.53
CA TRP A 48 15.81 -3.96 9.22
C TRP A 48 16.72 -4.33 8.04
N PHE A 49 18.04 -4.48 8.26
CA PHE A 49 18.93 -5.00 7.23
C PHE A 49 18.67 -6.48 6.95
N ALA A 50 18.36 -7.28 7.98
CA ALA A 50 17.96 -8.67 7.80
C ALA A 50 16.60 -8.78 7.11
N VAL A 51 15.65 -7.89 7.44
CA VAL A 51 14.36 -7.78 6.75
C VAL A 51 14.58 -7.49 5.25
N ARG A 52 15.38 -6.48 4.92
CA ARG A 52 15.69 -6.16 3.51
C ARG A 52 16.38 -7.31 2.79
N ALA A 53 17.38 -7.92 3.43
CA ALA A 53 18.15 -9.03 2.85
C ALA A 53 17.29 -10.28 2.61
N ALA A 54 16.19 -10.44 3.36
CA ALA A 54 15.21 -11.49 3.17
C ALA A 54 14.23 -11.21 2.02
N GLY A 55 14.35 -10.07 1.32
CA GLY A 55 13.55 -9.73 0.15
C GLY A 55 12.38 -8.79 0.41
N TYR A 56 12.08 -8.45 1.67
CA TYR A 56 11.00 -7.52 2.00
C TYR A 56 11.39 -6.09 1.62
N GLU A 57 10.57 -5.46 0.77
CA GLU A 57 10.89 -4.17 0.16
C GLU A 57 10.20 -2.98 0.84
N PHE A 58 9.15 -3.23 1.63
CA PHE A 58 8.45 -2.20 2.39
C PHE A 58 8.10 -2.63 3.80
N SER A 59 7.68 -1.68 4.63
CA SER A 59 6.92 -1.99 5.84
C SER A 59 5.96 -0.85 6.20
N MET A 60 4.81 -1.18 6.78
CA MET A 60 3.87 -0.21 7.37
C MET A 60 4.10 -0.12 8.88
N LEU A 61 4.53 1.03 9.37
CA LEU A 61 4.90 1.24 10.78
C LEU A 61 3.84 2.06 11.51
N LYS A 62 3.31 1.56 12.63
CA LYS A 62 2.38 2.32 13.47
C LYS A 62 3.03 3.62 13.92
N ALA A 63 2.41 4.75 13.61
CA ALA A 63 2.87 6.05 14.06
C ALA A 63 2.13 6.50 15.31
N THR A 64 0.80 6.54 15.23
CA THR A 64 -0.05 7.10 16.28
C THR A 64 -1.34 6.31 16.44
N GLU A 65 -2.01 6.54 17.56
CA GLU A 65 -3.35 6.03 17.83
C GLU A 65 -4.13 7.08 18.65
N GLY A 66 -5.37 7.34 18.25
CA GLY A 66 -6.19 8.36 18.91
C GLY A 66 -5.48 9.72 18.97
N LEU A 67 -5.50 10.37 20.13
CA LEU A 67 -4.96 11.73 20.31
C LEU A 67 -3.72 11.82 21.20
N ASN A 68 -3.26 10.70 21.75
CA ASN A 68 -2.24 10.71 22.81
C ASN A 68 -1.17 9.64 22.67
N TYR A 69 -1.40 8.58 21.89
CA TYR A 69 -0.40 7.54 21.70
C TYR A 69 0.46 7.85 20.49
N VAL A 70 1.76 7.91 20.71
CA VAL A 70 2.80 7.81 19.69
C VAL A 70 3.53 6.49 19.92
N ASN A 71 3.72 5.70 18.87
CA ASN A 71 4.48 4.46 18.99
C ASN A 71 5.92 4.80 19.46
N PRO A 72 6.39 4.27 20.60
CA PRO A 72 7.70 4.62 21.16
C PRO A 72 8.87 4.21 20.25
N PHE A 73 8.67 3.29 19.31
CA PHE A 73 9.69 2.86 18.36
C PHE A 73 9.62 3.57 17.00
N PHE A 74 8.61 4.42 16.79
CA PHE A 74 8.32 5.04 15.49
C PHE A 74 9.53 5.71 14.84
N VAL A 75 10.21 6.59 15.59
CA VAL A 75 11.36 7.34 15.05
C VAL A 75 12.53 6.40 14.75
N GLN A 76 12.82 5.46 15.65
CA GLN A 76 13.92 4.52 15.50
C GLN A 76 13.73 3.63 14.28
N ASP A 77 12.58 2.98 14.16
CA ASP A 77 12.31 2.07 13.04
C ASP A 77 12.17 2.82 11.72
N SER A 78 11.49 3.97 11.71
CA SER A 78 11.39 4.80 10.51
C SER A 78 12.77 5.17 9.97
N LEU A 79 13.73 5.52 10.82
CA LEU A 79 15.09 5.82 10.37
C LEU A 79 15.82 4.56 9.90
N ALA A 80 15.71 3.46 10.65
CA ALA A 80 16.38 2.21 10.34
C ALA A 80 15.87 1.56 9.05
N MET A 81 14.56 1.59 8.79
CA MET A 81 13.94 1.14 7.54
C MET A 81 14.53 1.88 6.34
N ARG A 82 14.61 3.21 6.41
CA ARG A 82 15.18 4.02 5.33
C ARG A 82 16.65 3.71 5.08
N VAL A 83 17.44 3.58 6.14
CA VAL A 83 18.87 3.24 6.03
C VAL A 83 19.06 1.84 5.44
N ALA A 84 18.18 0.88 5.79
CA ALA A 84 18.19 -0.46 5.22
C ALA A 84 17.65 -0.53 3.79
N GLY A 85 17.10 0.55 3.24
CA GLY A 85 16.48 0.56 1.91
C GLY A 85 15.13 -0.14 1.84
N VAL A 86 14.41 -0.20 2.97
CA VAL A 86 13.01 -0.64 3.07
C VAL A 86 12.11 0.59 2.94
N ALA A 87 11.17 0.57 2.00
CA ALA A 87 10.20 1.64 1.81
C ALA A 87 9.29 1.76 3.04
N ARG A 88 9.03 3.01 3.45
CA ARG A 88 8.38 3.34 4.71
C ARG A 88 6.95 3.77 4.51
N GLY A 89 6.02 2.91 4.91
CA GLY A 89 4.65 3.32 5.17
C GLY A 89 4.45 3.60 6.64
N THR A 90 3.44 4.42 6.94
CA THR A 90 3.04 4.69 8.31
C THR A 90 1.54 4.68 8.43
N TYR A 91 1.03 4.24 9.57
CA TYR A 91 -0.39 4.21 9.82
C TYR A 91 -0.79 4.86 11.14
N HIS A 92 -2.02 5.35 11.14
CA HIS A 92 -2.73 5.82 12.31
C HIS A 92 -3.86 4.87 12.65
N PHE A 93 -3.85 4.31 13.86
CA PHE A 93 -4.97 3.52 14.36
C PHE A 93 -6.11 4.45 14.81
N ALA A 94 -7.25 4.38 14.13
CA ALA A 94 -8.37 5.25 14.36
C ALA A 94 -9.06 4.99 15.71
N ARG A 95 -9.47 6.06 16.38
CA ARG A 95 -10.41 6.03 17.51
C ARG A 95 -11.61 6.91 17.19
N PRO A 96 -12.64 6.42 16.47
CA PRO A 96 -13.70 7.31 15.95
C PRO A 96 -14.61 7.93 17.02
N ASN A 97 -14.53 7.49 18.27
CA ASN A 97 -15.12 8.20 19.42
C ASN A 97 -14.42 9.54 19.74
N LEU A 98 -13.29 9.85 19.07
CA LEU A 98 -12.56 11.11 19.16
C LEU A 98 -12.66 11.90 17.83
N PRO A 99 -12.48 13.24 17.84
CA PRO A 99 -12.62 14.05 16.62
C PRO A 99 -11.67 13.66 15.47
N PRO A 100 -12.16 13.52 14.22
CA PRO A 100 -11.35 13.06 13.10
C PRO A 100 -10.23 14.03 12.71
N GLU A 101 -10.50 15.34 12.66
CA GLU A 101 -9.50 16.33 12.23
C GLU A 101 -8.34 16.45 13.22
N LEU A 102 -8.61 16.29 14.52
CA LEU A 102 -7.56 16.31 15.54
C LEU A 102 -6.67 15.08 15.44
N GLN A 103 -7.23 13.90 15.17
CA GLN A 103 -6.47 12.69 14.93
C GLN A 103 -5.64 12.80 13.64
N ALA A 104 -6.23 13.31 12.57
CA ALA A 104 -5.55 13.55 11.30
C ALA A 104 -4.40 14.54 11.46
N ALA A 105 -4.60 15.63 12.20
CA ALA A 105 -3.56 16.63 12.48
C ALA A 105 -2.43 16.08 13.35
N PHE A 106 -2.79 15.34 14.41
CA PHE A 106 -1.82 14.70 15.29
C PHE A 106 -0.95 13.68 14.53
N TYR A 107 -1.57 12.78 13.77
CA TYR A 107 -0.86 11.83 12.92
C TYR A 107 0.02 12.53 11.88
N SER A 108 -0.51 13.50 11.15
CA SER A 108 0.23 14.22 10.10
C SER A 108 1.43 14.99 10.69
N ALA A 109 1.31 15.51 11.90
CA ALA A 109 2.41 16.18 12.59
C ALA A 109 3.53 15.19 12.98
N VAL A 110 3.19 14.01 13.49
CA VAL A 110 4.15 12.95 13.83
C VAL A 110 4.81 12.39 12.56
N ALA A 111 4.05 12.24 11.48
CA ALA A 111 4.51 11.67 10.22
C ALA A 111 5.13 12.70 9.24
N MET A 112 5.27 13.98 9.61
CA MET A 112 5.63 15.09 8.72
C MET A 112 6.95 14.89 7.94
N GLY A 113 7.85 14.01 8.40
CA GLY A 113 9.10 13.64 7.73
C GLY A 113 9.03 12.42 6.79
N GLN A 114 7.86 11.83 6.58
CA GLN A 114 7.66 10.61 5.78
C GLN A 114 6.86 10.90 4.50
N ASN A 115 7.43 11.72 3.63
CA ASN A 115 6.83 12.07 2.33
C ASN A 115 7.88 12.24 1.21
N GLY A 116 9.11 11.78 1.44
CA GLY A 116 10.22 11.84 0.49
C GLY A 116 10.37 10.56 -0.33
N PRO A 117 11.52 10.38 -0.99
CA PRO A 117 11.84 9.12 -1.66
C PRO A 117 11.87 7.95 -0.67
N LEU A 118 11.38 6.78 -1.06
CA LEU A 118 11.16 5.62 -0.19
C LEU A 118 10.04 5.79 0.85
N ASP A 119 9.16 6.79 0.73
CA ASP A 119 8.01 6.94 1.63
C ASP A 119 6.70 6.64 0.89
N LEU A 120 5.89 5.75 1.47
CA LEU A 120 4.56 5.39 1.00
C LEU A 120 3.53 6.44 1.45
N PRO A 121 2.36 6.51 0.80
CA PRO A 121 1.28 7.37 1.28
C PRO A 121 0.84 7.04 2.72
N PRO A 122 0.28 8.02 3.45
CA PRO A 122 -0.23 7.82 4.80
C PRO A 122 -1.37 6.80 4.83
N VAL A 123 -1.48 6.03 5.90
CA VAL A 123 -2.53 5.03 6.08
C VAL A 123 -3.46 5.41 7.24
N LEU A 124 -4.77 5.38 6.99
CA LEU A 124 -5.79 5.29 8.03
C LEU A 124 -6.09 3.82 8.31
N ASP A 125 -5.79 3.35 9.51
CA ASP A 125 -6.21 2.04 10.00
C ASP A 125 -7.57 2.19 10.70
N LEU A 126 -8.63 1.67 10.07
CA LEU A 126 -10.02 1.77 10.50
C LEU A 126 -10.64 0.38 10.71
N GLU A 127 -10.62 -0.06 11.95
CA GLU A 127 -11.15 -1.36 12.40
C GLU A 127 -12.05 -1.30 13.65
N ASP A 128 -12.25 -0.10 14.21
CA ASP A 128 -13.12 0.17 15.34
C ASP A 128 -14.10 1.31 14.96
N SER A 129 -15.38 1.18 15.30
CA SER A 129 -16.39 2.22 15.00
C SER A 129 -16.44 3.31 16.07
N GLY A 130 -15.82 3.11 17.24
CA GLY A 130 -15.96 3.98 18.39
C GLY A 130 -17.41 4.10 18.89
N GLY A 131 -18.28 3.15 18.53
CA GLY A 131 -19.72 3.20 18.81
C GLY A 131 -20.53 4.13 17.90
N LEU A 132 -19.91 4.71 16.86
CA LEU A 132 -20.64 5.53 15.88
C LEU A 132 -21.55 4.65 15.01
N PRO A 133 -22.77 5.10 14.69
CA PRO A 133 -23.58 4.46 13.65
C PRO A 133 -22.95 4.66 12.26
N PRO A 134 -23.27 3.81 11.27
CA PRO A 134 -22.56 3.82 9.97
C PRO A 134 -22.49 5.19 9.30
N ALA A 135 -23.59 5.94 9.25
CA ALA A 135 -23.59 7.27 8.62
C ALA A 135 -22.61 8.26 9.30
N ALA A 136 -22.48 8.19 10.62
CA ALA A 136 -21.54 9.05 11.36
C ALA A 136 -20.09 8.59 11.20
N LEU A 137 -19.85 7.28 11.13
CA LEU A 137 -18.52 6.74 10.88
C LEU A 137 -18.03 7.06 9.44
N ILE A 138 -18.95 7.05 8.47
CA ILE A 138 -18.67 7.48 7.10
C ILE A 138 -18.30 8.96 7.04
N ASP A 139 -19.08 9.85 7.69
CA ASP A 139 -18.73 11.28 7.80
C ASP A 139 -17.36 11.48 8.47
N TRP A 140 -17.13 10.78 9.59
CA TRP A 140 -15.87 10.80 10.32
C TRP A 140 -14.69 10.45 9.41
N THR A 141 -14.85 9.39 8.62
CA THR A 141 -13.81 8.88 7.70
C THR A 141 -13.50 9.89 6.60
N HIS A 142 -14.52 10.49 5.97
CA HIS A 142 -14.31 11.55 4.97
C HIS A 142 -13.52 12.73 5.53
N ARG A 143 -13.87 13.18 6.74
CA ARG A 143 -13.23 14.33 7.39
C ARG A 143 -11.78 14.03 7.76
N TYR A 144 -11.50 12.83 8.27
CA TYR A 144 -10.14 12.37 8.54
C TYR A 144 -9.29 12.36 7.26
N LEU A 145 -9.75 11.64 6.23
CA LEU A 145 -8.99 11.46 4.98
C LEU A 145 -8.75 12.78 4.25
N THR A 146 -9.76 13.66 4.22
CA THR A 146 -9.64 15.01 3.64
C THR A 146 -8.57 15.82 4.37
N THR A 147 -8.55 15.76 5.69
CA THR A 147 -7.57 16.49 6.51
C THR A 147 -6.16 15.96 6.30
N VAL A 148 -5.96 14.64 6.32
CA VAL A 148 -4.64 14.04 6.06
C VAL A 148 -4.16 14.39 4.65
N ARG A 149 -5.03 14.30 3.64
CA ARG A 149 -4.67 14.68 2.27
C ARG A 149 -4.26 16.14 2.17
N ALA A 150 -4.98 17.04 2.84
CA ALA A 150 -4.65 18.46 2.84
C ALA A 150 -3.30 18.75 3.51
N MET A 151 -2.96 18.04 4.58
CA MET A 151 -1.73 18.25 5.34
C MET A 151 -0.49 17.59 4.73
N THR A 152 -0.67 16.45 4.06
CA THR A 152 0.44 15.65 3.51
C THR A 152 0.61 15.82 2.00
N GLY A 153 -0.41 16.30 1.30
CA GLY A 153 -0.43 16.36 -0.17
C GLY A 153 -0.51 14.99 -0.84
N ARG A 154 -0.70 13.91 -0.08
CA ARG A 154 -0.75 12.52 -0.57
C ARG A 154 -2.15 11.96 -0.39
N MET A 155 -2.61 11.15 -1.35
CA MET A 155 -3.85 10.40 -1.19
C MET A 155 -3.63 9.33 -0.10
N PRO A 156 -4.37 9.36 1.03
CA PRO A 156 -4.21 8.35 2.05
C PRO A 156 -4.73 6.98 1.58
N ILE A 157 -4.13 5.91 2.11
CA ILE A 157 -4.59 4.53 1.96
C ILE A 157 -5.56 4.23 3.12
N ILE A 158 -6.61 3.45 2.88
CA ILE A 158 -7.49 2.95 3.92
C ILE A 158 -7.12 1.49 4.22
N TYR A 159 -6.76 1.20 5.47
CA TYR A 159 -6.68 -0.15 6.00
C TYR A 159 -7.97 -0.54 6.71
N THR A 160 -8.46 -1.76 6.45
CA THR A 160 -9.63 -2.36 7.12
C THR A 160 -9.72 -3.87 6.86
N TYR A 161 -10.81 -4.52 7.28
CA TYR A 161 -11.15 -5.90 6.93
C TYR A 161 -12.61 -6.04 6.47
N PRO A 162 -12.96 -7.08 5.67
CA PRO A 162 -14.26 -7.16 4.98
C PRO A 162 -15.47 -7.04 5.91
N ARG A 163 -15.48 -7.80 7.01
CA ARG A 163 -16.59 -7.80 7.96
C ARG A 163 -16.79 -6.44 8.63
N PHE A 164 -15.72 -5.71 8.97
CA PHE A 164 -15.86 -4.36 9.53
C PHE A 164 -16.53 -3.44 8.53
N TRP A 165 -16.03 -3.42 7.29
CA TRP A 165 -16.57 -2.55 6.26
C TRP A 165 -18.04 -2.82 5.97
N GLN A 166 -18.40 -4.10 5.79
CA GLN A 166 -19.78 -4.51 5.51
C GLN A 166 -20.75 -4.13 6.64
N THR A 167 -20.29 -4.14 7.89
CA THR A 167 -21.16 -3.94 9.06
C THR A 167 -21.09 -2.51 9.59
N ALA A 168 -19.92 -2.04 10.01
CA ALA A 168 -19.71 -0.72 10.60
C ALA A 168 -19.79 0.40 9.55
N MET A 169 -19.37 0.15 8.32
CA MET A 169 -19.42 1.12 7.21
C MET A 169 -20.62 0.90 6.27
N ALA A 170 -21.57 0.03 6.65
CA ALA A 170 -22.76 -0.31 5.87
C ALA A 170 -22.46 -0.66 4.39
N ASP A 171 -21.30 -1.30 4.15
CA ASP A 171 -20.82 -1.68 2.83
C ASP A 171 -20.80 -0.52 1.81
N THR A 172 -20.53 0.69 2.29
CA THR A 172 -20.57 1.89 1.46
C THR A 172 -19.51 1.88 0.36
N ASN A 173 -19.84 2.49 -0.79
CA ASN A 173 -18.95 2.66 -1.95
C ASN A 173 -18.36 4.07 -2.10
N GLN A 174 -18.48 4.91 -1.07
CA GLN A 174 -18.06 6.31 -1.11
C GLN A 174 -16.54 6.52 -1.12
N PHE A 175 -15.75 5.46 -0.90
CA PHE A 175 -14.30 5.53 -0.72
C PHE A 175 -13.51 4.79 -1.81
N THR A 176 -14.17 4.42 -2.91
CA THR A 176 -13.58 3.64 -4.00
C THR A 176 -12.43 4.34 -4.75
N ASP A 177 -12.30 5.67 -4.61
CA ASP A 177 -11.18 6.46 -5.12
C ASP A 177 -9.91 6.41 -4.24
N TYR A 178 -10.02 5.88 -3.01
CA TYR A 178 -8.88 5.72 -2.11
C TYR A 178 -8.22 4.33 -2.32
N PRO A 179 -6.88 4.23 -2.30
CA PRO A 179 -6.22 2.93 -2.26
C PRO A 179 -6.64 2.11 -1.04
N LEU A 180 -6.80 0.80 -1.23
CA LEU A 180 -7.27 -0.13 -0.19
C LEU A 180 -6.13 -1.03 0.26
N TRP A 181 -5.86 -1.05 1.57
CA TRP A 181 -5.10 -2.10 2.24
C TRP A 181 -6.10 -3.00 2.97
N ILE A 182 -6.27 -4.25 2.54
CA ILE A 182 -7.29 -5.14 3.10
C ILE A 182 -6.65 -6.26 3.90
N ALA A 183 -7.15 -6.50 5.11
CA ALA A 183 -6.80 -7.69 5.89
C ALA A 183 -7.77 -8.82 5.61
N ASP A 184 -7.24 -9.94 5.10
CA ASP A 184 -8.01 -11.15 4.84
C ASP A 184 -7.12 -12.39 4.96
N TYR A 185 -7.31 -13.15 6.05
CA TYR A 185 -6.46 -14.28 6.42
C TYR A 185 -7.04 -15.64 6.04
N ARG A 186 -8.08 -15.67 5.19
CA ARG A 186 -8.79 -16.92 4.88
C ARG A 186 -8.02 -17.87 3.97
N GLY A 187 -6.88 -17.45 3.42
CA GLY A 187 -6.03 -18.28 2.55
C GLY A 187 -6.62 -18.52 1.16
N ASN A 188 -7.48 -17.61 0.68
CA ASN A 188 -8.01 -17.62 -0.68
C ASN A 188 -6.95 -17.10 -1.68
N ASP A 189 -7.12 -17.36 -2.98
CA ASP A 189 -6.21 -16.86 -4.02
C ASP A 189 -6.21 -15.31 -4.13
N GLN A 190 -7.28 -14.67 -3.67
CA GLN A 190 -7.45 -13.21 -3.62
C GLN A 190 -8.23 -12.81 -2.36
N PRO A 191 -8.01 -11.60 -1.81
CA PRO A 191 -8.81 -11.10 -0.70
C PRO A 191 -10.23 -10.76 -1.15
N GLU A 192 -11.18 -10.83 -0.22
CA GLU A 192 -12.48 -10.20 -0.44
C GLU A 192 -12.36 -8.69 -0.37
N VAL A 193 -12.89 -8.02 -1.39
CA VAL A 193 -12.87 -6.56 -1.50
C VAL A 193 -14.31 -6.05 -1.26
N PRO A 194 -14.61 -5.46 -0.09
CA PRO A 194 -15.95 -4.95 0.23
C PRO A 194 -16.19 -3.59 -0.46
N GLY A 195 -17.34 -2.95 -0.23
CA GLY A 195 -17.57 -1.54 -0.56
C GLY A 195 -17.47 -1.17 -2.04
N GLY A 196 -17.47 -2.14 -2.95
CA GLY A 196 -17.39 -1.90 -4.39
C GLY A 196 -16.05 -1.33 -4.88
N TRP A 197 -14.96 -1.47 -4.11
CA TRP A 197 -13.63 -1.14 -4.62
C TRP A 197 -13.33 -1.96 -5.88
N PRO A 198 -12.73 -1.35 -6.92
CA PRO A 198 -12.40 -2.08 -8.14
C PRO A 198 -11.27 -3.08 -7.93
N SER A 199 -10.39 -2.83 -6.95
CA SER A 199 -9.26 -3.69 -6.59
C SER A 199 -8.70 -3.29 -5.22
N TRP A 200 -7.73 -4.07 -4.74
CA TRP A 200 -6.94 -3.78 -3.54
C TRP A 200 -5.53 -3.32 -3.94
N THR A 201 -4.90 -2.54 -3.07
CA THR A 201 -3.53 -2.04 -3.22
C THR A 201 -2.54 -2.83 -2.41
N PHE A 202 -2.88 -3.12 -1.15
CA PHE A 202 -2.13 -4.02 -0.30
C PHE A 202 -3.08 -5.08 0.27
N TRP A 203 -2.57 -6.28 0.50
CA TRP A 203 -3.31 -7.35 1.14
C TRP A 203 -2.48 -7.90 2.29
N GLN A 204 -3.00 -7.76 3.52
CA GLN A 204 -2.45 -8.41 4.71
C GLN A 204 -2.96 -9.87 4.73
N THR A 205 -2.04 -10.80 4.51
CA THR A 205 -2.34 -12.21 4.24
C THR A 205 -2.35 -13.06 5.51
N THR A 206 -1.62 -12.64 6.53
CA THR A 206 -1.48 -13.37 7.79
C THR A 206 -1.03 -12.44 8.90
N SER A 207 -1.38 -12.78 10.14
CA SER A 207 -0.86 -12.17 11.36
C SER A 207 0.16 -13.01 12.12
N SER A 208 0.58 -14.13 11.52
CA SER A 208 1.41 -15.15 12.16
C SER A 208 2.70 -15.46 11.38
N GLY A 209 3.09 -14.56 10.48
CA GLY A 209 4.33 -14.65 9.74
C GLY A 209 5.56 -14.69 10.64
N ARG A 210 6.65 -15.26 10.12
CA ARG A 210 7.97 -15.26 10.76
C ARG A 210 9.03 -14.94 9.72
N ILE A 211 9.77 -13.87 9.95
CA ILE A 211 10.75 -13.36 8.98
C ILE A 211 12.08 -13.05 9.67
N PRO A 212 13.22 -13.14 8.96
CA PRO A 212 14.50 -12.70 9.49
C PRO A 212 14.44 -11.24 9.95
N GLY A 213 14.95 -10.99 11.16
CA GLY A 213 15.05 -9.66 11.75
C GLY A 213 13.92 -9.27 12.73
N ILE A 214 12.83 -10.03 12.80
CA ILE A 214 11.74 -9.83 13.76
C ILE A 214 11.60 -11.07 14.63
N GLY A 215 11.82 -10.92 15.95
CA GLY A 215 11.89 -12.02 16.91
C GLY A 215 10.55 -12.66 17.30
N GLY A 216 9.46 -12.34 16.60
CA GLY A 216 8.09 -12.69 16.97
C GLY A 216 7.22 -13.06 15.78
N ALA A 217 5.92 -13.21 16.03
CA ALA A 217 4.93 -13.22 14.95
C ALA A 217 4.81 -11.81 14.38
N VAL A 218 4.62 -11.71 13.07
CA VAL A 218 4.44 -10.44 12.37
C VAL A 218 3.40 -10.58 11.28
N ASP A 219 2.69 -9.49 11.05
CA ASP A 219 1.73 -9.37 9.97
C ASP A 219 2.50 -9.25 8.65
N LEU A 220 2.05 -9.96 7.60
CA LEU A 220 2.69 -9.93 6.28
C LEU A 220 1.74 -9.45 5.21
N ASN A 221 2.28 -8.59 4.35
CA ASN A 221 1.53 -7.89 3.32
C ASN A 221 2.17 -8.11 1.96
N VAL A 222 1.31 -8.18 0.95
CA VAL A 222 1.70 -8.18 -0.46
C VAL A 222 1.16 -6.92 -1.12
N TYR A 223 1.93 -6.31 -2.00
CA TYR A 223 1.49 -5.20 -2.86
C TYR A 223 0.93 -5.75 -4.17
N SER A 224 -0.23 -5.27 -4.58
CA SER A 224 -0.86 -5.71 -5.83
C SER A 224 -0.08 -5.18 -7.04
N GLY A 225 0.54 -6.07 -7.81
CA GLY A 225 1.18 -5.71 -9.09
C GLY A 225 0.23 -5.07 -10.10
N ALA A 226 -1.10 -5.23 -9.93
CA ALA A 226 -2.10 -4.54 -10.76
C ALA A 226 -2.14 -3.02 -10.53
N GLN A 227 -1.55 -2.53 -9.43
CA GLN A 227 -1.45 -1.10 -9.10
C GLN A 227 -0.29 -0.40 -9.81
N GLY A 228 0.48 -1.14 -10.61
CA GLY A 228 1.62 -0.65 -11.34
C GLY A 228 2.93 -0.77 -10.54
N ASP A 229 3.90 0.05 -10.92
CA ASP A 229 5.24 0.02 -10.33
C ASP A 229 5.23 0.53 -8.87
N PHE A 230 5.60 -0.34 -7.94
CA PHE A 230 5.74 -0.02 -6.53
C PHE A 230 6.66 1.19 -6.29
N ALA A 231 7.71 1.35 -7.08
CA ALA A 231 8.65 2.47 -6.99
C ALA A 231 7.94 3.82 -7.14
N ARG A 232 6.90 3.89 -7.99
CA ARG A 232 6.08 5.10 -8.16
C ARG A 232 5.26 5.41 -6.93
N LEU A 233 4.69 4.39 -6.28
CA LEU A 233 3.95 4.57 -5.03
C LEU A 233 4.88 5.07 -3.90
N ALA A 234 6.09 4.51 -3.83
CA ALA A 234 7.10 4.83 -2.82
C ALA A 234 7.94 6.09 -3.14
N ASN A 235 7.54 6.92 -4.10
CA ASN A 235 8.28 8.12 -4.53
C ASN A 235 9.75 7.86 -4.88
N MET A 236 10.10 6.65 -5.31
CA MET A 236 11.46 6.36 -5.74
C MET A 236 11.71 7.05 -7.09
N PRO A 237 12.87 7.71 -7.28
CA PRO A 237 13.23 8.19 -8.60
C PRO A 237 13.27 6.99 -9.55
N PHE A 238 12.63 7.12 -10.72
CA PHE A 238 12.70 6.10 -11.77
C PHE A 238 14.18 5.78 -12.04
N SER A 239 14.63 4.59 -11.65
CA SER A 239 15.86 4.02 -12.18
C SER A 239 15.54 3.65 -13.62
N GLY A 240 15.74 4.59 -14.54
CA GLY A 240 15.63 4.33 -15.97
C GLY A 240 16.40 3.06 -16.28
N SER A 241 15.72 2.06 -16.84
CA SER A 241 16.41 0.93 -17.43
C SER A 241 17.35 1.49 -18.47
N GLY A 242 18.65 1.32 -18.23
CA GLY A 242 19.69 1.68 -19.19
C GLY A 242 19.50 0.85 -20.45
N GLY A 243 18.70 1.35 -21.37
CA GLY A 243 18.71 0.94 -22.77
C GLY A 243 20.02 1.44 -23.36
N SER A 244 21.01 0.56 -23.41
CA SER A 244 22.23 0.77 -24.19
C SER A 244 21.84 1.05 -25.64
N SER A 245 22.08 2.29 -26.07
CA SER A 245 22.28 2.67 -27.48
C SER A 245 23.48 1.97 -28.08
#